data_AF-A0A7L0LXT7-F1
#
_entry.id   AF-A0A7L0LXT7-F1
#
_cell.length_a   1.000
_cell.length_b   1.000
_cell.length_c   1.000
_cell.angle_alpha   90.00
_cell.angle_beta   90.00
_cell.angle_gamma   90.00
#
_symmetry.space_group_name_H-M   'P 1'
#
loop_
_entity.id
_entity.type
_entity.pdbx_description
1 polymer ?
#
loop_
_entity_poly.entity_id
_entity_poly.type
_entity_poly.pdbx_seq_one_letter_code
_entity_poly.pdbx_strand_id
1 'polypeptide(L)'
;LSQDTVLGRLGANLTLRCWDEGPGNATVSWRAEERGRSQRLPTGNALPLHRLRHEDAGTYTCFVGSRRLRSLRLLVQEPPETPRVSCYRRSHDHDVLCEWPLRAKPSPGTRAMLWV
;
A
#
# COMPACT_ATOMS: atom_id res chain seq x y z
N LEU A 1 -7.18 9.00 1.25
CA LEU A 1 -5.89 8.56 0.64
C LEU A 1 -5.66 9.45 -0.58
N SER A 2 -4.45 10.00 -0.75
CA SER A 2 -4.13 10.82 -1.92
C SER A 2 -4.04 9.96 -3.18
N GLN A 3 -4.29 10.52 -4.36
CA GLN A 3 -4.17 9.84 -5.66
C GLN A 3 -2.76 9.28 -5.92
N ASP A 4 -1.75 9.82 -5.23
CA ASP A 4 -0.35 9.40 -5.35
C ASP A 4 0.11 8.44 -4.24
N THR A 5 -0.82 7.87 -3.46
CA THR A 5 -0.49 6.84 -2.47
C THR A 5 -0.79 5.46 -3.00
N VAL A 6 0.21 4.59 -3.03
CA VAL A 6 0.07 3.19 -3.44
C VAL A 6 0.20 2.30 -2.22
N LEU A 7 -0.71 1.34 -2.07
CA LEU A 7 -0.71 0.37 -0.97
C LEU A 7 -0.18 -0.96 -1.48
N GLY A 8 0.88 -1.46 -0.85
CA GLY A 8 1.46 -2.77 -1.12
C GLY A 8 1.28 -3.68 0.10
N ARG A 9 0.98 -4.95 -0.11
CA ARG A 9 0.93 -5.96 0.97
C ARG A 9 2.32 -6.53 1.21
N LEU A 10 2.71 -6.72 2.47
CA LEU A 10 3.95 -7.40 2.84
C LEU A 10 4.06 -8.77 2.13
N GLY A 11 5.21 -9.04 1.51
CA GLY A 11 5.49 -10.26 0.75
C GLY A 11 4.85 -10.32 -0.64
N ALA A 12 3.99 -9.36 -1.02
CA ALA A 12 3.37 -9.34 -2.34
C ALA A 12 4.32 -8.77 -3.41
N ASN A 13 3.97 -9.02 -4.67
CA ASN A 13 4.58 -8.37 -5.81
C ASN A 13 3.69 -7.20 -6.25
N LEU A 14 4.31 -6.06 -6.54
CA LEU A 14 3.63 -4.83 -6.95
C LEU A 14 4.38 -4.22 -8.13
N THR A 15 3.70 -3.48 -8.99
CA THR A 15 4.35 -2.72 -10.06
C THR A 15 3.91 -1.27 -9.97
N LEU A 16 4.87 -0.37 -9.77
CA LEU A 16 4.62 1.07 -9.81
C LEU A 16 4.65 1.54 -11.26
N ARG A 17 3.67 2.35 -11.65
CA ARG A 17 3.58 2.96 -12.98
C ARG A 17 3.75 4.47 -12.90
N CYS A 18 4.59 5.02 -13.77
CA CYS A 18 4.83 6.46 -13.79
C CYS A 18 3.61 7.22 -14.32
N TRP A 19 2.99 6.69 -15.39
CA TRP A 19 1.71 7.14 -15.93
C TRP A 19 0.87 5.94 -16.39
N ASP A 20 -0.45 6.11 -16.36
CA ASP A 20 -1.41 5.12 -16.85
C ASP A 20 -1.54 5.21 -18.38
N GLU A 21 -1.64 6.43 -18.90
CA GLU A 21 -1.62 6.76 -20.33
C GLU A 21 -0.59 7.84 -20.61
N GLY A 22 0.34 7.60 -21.53
CA GLY A 22 1.42 8.53 -21.82
C GLY A 22 2.23 8.11 -23.03
N PRO A 23 3.25 8.91 -23.42
CA PRO A 23 4.01 8.67 -24.64
C PRO A 23 4.81 7.37 -24.49
N GLY A 24 4.37 6.29 -25.13
CA GLY A 24 4.96 4.95 -25.04
C GLY A 24 6.45 4.87 -25.40
N ASN A 25 7.01 5.95 -25.95
CA ASN A 25 8.38 6.02 -26.47
C ASN A 25 9.34 6.82 -25.55
N ALA A 26 8.90 7.30 -24.39
CA ALA A 26 9.75 8.08 -23.49
C ALA A 26 10.52 7.20 -22.49
N THR A 27 11.84 7.41 -22.40
CA THR A 27 12.69 6.73 -21.42
C THR A 27 12.46 7.29 -20.02
N VAL A 28 11.77 6.51 -19.18
CA VAL A 28 11.51 6.84 -17.78
C VAL A 28 12.66 6.34 -16.90
N SER A 29 13.09 7.17 -15.96
CA SER A 29 14.01 6.78 -14.88
C SER A 29 13.34 6.92 -13.53
N TRP A 30 13.61 5.96 -12.63
CA TRP A 30 13.05 5.94 -11.28
C TRP A 30 14.09 6.31 -10.24
N ARG A 31 13.62 6.95 -9.17
CA ARG A 31 14.40 7.27 -7.99
C ARG A 31 13.58 6.94 -6.74
N ALA A 32 14.11 6.09 -5.89
CA ALA A 32 13.56 5.88 -4.56
C ALA A 32 14.22 6.85 -3.58
N GLU A 33 13.40 7.48 -2.75
CA GLU A 33 13.83 8.32 -1.64
C GLU A 33 13.31 7.72 -0.33
N GLU A 34 14.24 7.25 0.49
CA GLU A 34 13.97 6.67 1.80
C GLU A 34 14.84 7.37 2.83
N ARG A 35 14.23 8.00 3.84
CA ARG A 35 14.92 8.66 4.96
C ARG A 35 16.06 9.61 4.53
N GLY A 36 15.91 10.29 3.39
CA GLY A 36 16.91 11.23 2.85
C GLY A 36 18.01 10.58 1.99
N ARG A 37 17.97 9.26 1.76
CA ARG A 37 18.83 8.58 0.78
C ARG A 37 18.09 8.43 -0.54
N SER A 38 18.70 8.90 -1.61
CA SER A 38 18.19 8.78 -2.97
C SER A 38 18.94 7.68 -3.72
N GLN A 39 18.22 6.64 -4.17
CA GLN A 39 18.77 5.56 -4.99
C GLN A 39 18.20 5.62 -6.41
N ARG A 40 19.06 5.51 -7.43
CA ARG A 40 18.63 5.34 -8.82
C ARG A 40 18.18 3.89 -9.04
N LEU A 41 17.04 3.73 -9.68
CA LEU A 41 16.40 2.45 -9.95
C LEU A 41 16.36 2.16 -11.46
N PRO A 42 15.99 0.93 -11.87
CA PRO A 42 15.88 0.57 -13.27
C PRO A 42 15.01 1.53 -14.09
N THR A 43 15.35 1.71 -15.37
CA THR A 43 14.60 2.52 -16.33
C THR A 43 13.42 1.76 -16.92
N GLY A 44 12.33 2.48 -17.22
CA GLY A 44 11.09 1.94 -17.78
C GLY A 44 9.85 2.58 -17.15
N ASN A 45 8.72 2.59 -17.87
CA ASN A 45 7.47 3.15 -17.33
C ASN A 45 6.94 2.35 -16.12
N ALA A 46 7.28 1.07 -16.06
CA ALA A 46 6.88 0.16 -14.99
C ALA A 46 8.10 -0.23 -14.14
N LEU A 47 7.97 -0.07 -12.82
CA LEU A 47 8.97 -0.51 -11.85
C LEU A 47 8.39 -1.70 -11.05
N PRO A 48 8.79 -2.94 -11.36
CA PRO A 48 8.38 -4.11 -10.60
C PRO A 48 9.11 -4.18 -9.25
N LEU A 49 8.36 -4.41 -8.18
CA LEU A 49 8.84 -4.67 -6.83
C LEU A 49 8.38 -6.07 -6.42
N HIS A 50 9.31 -6.89 -5.94
CA HIS A 50 9.04 -8.28 -5.59
C HIS A 50 9.20 -8.51 -4.10
N ARG A 51 8.30 -9.31 -3.51
CA ARG A 51 8.30 -9.67 -2.09
C ARG A 51 8.49 -8.45 -1.18
N LEU A 52 7.54 -7.51 -1.25
CA LEU A 52 7.60 -6.25 -0.52
C LEU A 52 7.95 -6.42 0.96
N ARG A 53 8.90 -5.63 1.44
CA ARG A 53 9.33 -5.52 2.84
C ARG A 53 9.00 -4.15 3.39
N HIS A 54 8.99 -4.00 4.72
CA HIS A 54 8.74 -2.68 5.34
C HIS A 54 9.74 -1.61 4.90
N GLU A 55 10.98 -2.00 4.60
CA GLU A 55 12.04 -1.12 4.08
C GLU A 55 11.79 -0.61 2.66
N ASP A 56 10.96 -1.29 1.86
CA ASP A 56 10.61 -0.82 0.52
C ASP A 56 9.63 0.37 0.58
N ALA A 57 9.06 0.67 1.75
CA ALA A 57 8.16 1.81 1.94
C ALA A 57 8.93 3.13 1.81
N GLY A 58 8.41 4.05 1.00
CA GLY A 58 9.11 5.30 0.70
C GLY A 58 8.47 6.08 -0.43
N THR A 59 9.19 7.09 -0.92
CA THR A 59 8.74 7.93 -2.02
C THR A 59 9.47 7.53 -3.30
N TYR A 60 8.71 7.16 -4.33
CA TYR A 60 9.22 6.76 -5.63
C TYR A 60 8.88 7.83 -6.65
N THR A 61 9.90 8.47 -7.19
CA THR A 61 9.74 9.56 -8.15
C THR A 61 10.21 9.10 -9.52
N CYS A 62 9.39 9.32 -10.54
CA CYS A 62 9.75 9.06 -11.92
C CYS A 62 10.08 10.35 -12.69
N PHE A 63 11.04 10.23 -13.59
CA PHE A 63 11.58 11.33 -14.40
C PHE A 63 11.68 10.92 -15.88
N VAL A 64 11.45 11.87 -16.78
CA VAL A 64 11.84 11.78 -18.19
C VAL A 64 12.91 12.82 -18.46
N GLY A 65 14.12 12.37 -18.77
CA GLY A 65 15.30 13.22 -18.75
C GLY A 65 15.52 13.81 -17.34
N SER A 66 15.54 15.15 -17.25
CA SER A 66 15.63 15.89 -15.99
C SER A 66 14.28 16.30 -15.39
N ARG A 67 13.18 16.11 -16.13
CA ARG A 67 11.84 16.55 -15.70
C ARG A 67 11.20 15.50 -14.80
N ARG A 68 10.83 15.91 -13.57
CA ARG A 68 10.00 15.11 -12.67
C ARG A 68 8.58 15.01 -13.21
N LEU A 69 8.05 13.79 -13.29
CA LEU A 69 6.69 13.55 -13.78
C LEU A 69 5.72 13.24 -12.66
N ARG A 70 6.01 12.21 -11.85
CA ARG A 70 5.13 11.75 -10.78
C ARG A 70 5.94 11.31 -9.57
N SER A 71 5.35 11.49 -8.39
CA SER A 71 5.93 11.10 -7.11
C SER A 71 4.90 10.24 -6.37
N LEU A 72 5.17 8.94 -6.24
CA LEU A 72 4.31 7.98 -5.59
C LEU A 72 4.81 7.68 -4.18
N ARG A 73 3.91 7.68 -3.20
CA ARG A 73 4.21 7.23 -1.84
C ARG A 73 3.77 5.79 -1.67
N LEU A 74 4.72 4.87 -1.55
CA LEU A 74 4.46 3.47 -1.28
C LEU A 74 4.33 3.24 0.23
N LEU A 75 3.19 2.71 0.65
CA LEU A 75 2.98 2.20 2.00
C LEU A 75 2.90 0.68 1.96
N VAL A 76 3.81 0.01 2.67
CA VAL A 76 3.77 -1.44 2.84
C VAL A 76 2.95 -1.76 4.07
N GLN A 77 1.90 -2.57 3.89
CA GLN A 77 0.92 -2.90 4.91
C GLN A 77 0.95 -4.40 5.19
N GLU A 78 0.80 -4.74 6.47
CA GLU A 78 0.56 -6.11 6.89
C GLU A 78 -0.89 -6.51 6.56
N PRO A 79 -1.13 -7.79 6.22
CA PRO A 79 -2.48 -8.30 6.13
C PRO A 79 -3.24 -8.04 7.44
N PRO A 80 -4.51 -7.61 7.39
CA PRO A 80 -5.31 -7.47 8.59
C PRO A 80 -5.43 -8.82 9.30
N GLU A 81 -5.53 -8.78 10.62
CA GLU A 81 -5.75 -10.00 11.39
C GLU A 81 -7.07 -10.68 11.02
N THR A 82 -7.06 -12.01 11.06
CA THR A 82 -8.27 -12.80 10.85
C THR A 82 -9.33 -12.40 11.88
N PRO A 83 -10.56 -12.09 11.43
CA PRO A 83 -11.62 -11.67 12.34
C PRO A 83 -11.92 -12.78 13.35
N ARG A 84 -11.97 -12.39 14.63
CA ARG A 84 -12.37 -13.26 15.73
C ARG A 84 -13.63 -12.67 16.35
N VAL A 85 -14.77 -13.13 15.87
CA VAL A 85 -16.07 -12.72 16.38
C VAL A 85 -16.35 -13.52 17.65
N SER A 86 -16.53 -12.81 18.75
CA SER A 86 -16.98 -13.34 20.02
C SER A 86 -18.40 -12.83 20.25
N CYS A 87 -19.35 -13.76 20.37
CA CYS A 87 -20.71 -13.44 20.75
C CYS A 87 -20.96 -13.90 22.17
N TYR A 88 -21.52 -13.02 22.99
CA TYR A 88 -21.90 -13.37 24.35
C TYR A 88 -23.20 -12.67 24.74
N ARG A 89 -23.82 -13.22 25.77
CA ARG A 89 -25.03 -12.67 26.36
C ARG A 89 -24.88 -12.69 27.88
N ARG A 90 -25.14 -11.55 28.52
CA ARG A 90 -24.93 -11.39 29.96
C ARG A 90 -25.98 -12.11 30.81
N SER A 91 -27.24 -12.12 30.36
CA SER A 91 -28.37 -12.80 31.01
C SER A 91 -29.50 -13.06 30.00
N HIS A 92 -30.55 -13.78 30.41
CA HIS A 92 -31.59 -14.28 29.51
C HIS A 92 -32.44 -13.17 28.86
N ASP A 93 -32.54 -12.01 29.50
CA ASP A 93 -33.33 -10.84 29.14
C ASP A 93 -32.56 -9.79 28.32
N HIS A 94 -31.28 -10.04 28.02
CA HIS A 94 -30.44 -9.12 27.25
C HIS A 94 -30.19 -9.62 25.83
N ASP A 95 -29.91 -8.68 24.92
CA ASP A 95 -29.52 -8.98 23.54
C ASP A 95 -28.17 -9.73 23.47
N VAL A 96 -27.99 -10.48 22.39
CA VAL A 96 -26.69 -11.09 22.06
C VAL A 96 -25.78 -10.02 21.48
N LEU A 97 -24.66 -9.75 22.15
CA LEU A 97 -23.62 -8.86 21.65
C LEU A 97 -22.55 -9.68 20.94
N CYS A 98 -22.32 -9.38 19.67
CA CYS A 98 -21.19 -9.91 18.90
C CYS A 98 -20.16 -8.80 18.68
N GLU A 99 -18.94 -9.03 19.12
CA GLU A 99 -17.84 -8.09 18.95
C GLU A 99 -16.60 -8.80 18.42
N TRP A 100 -15.73 -8.01 17.79
CA TRP A 100 -14.39 -8.45 17.41
C TRP A 100 -13.38 -7.41 17.92
N PRO A 101 -12.75 -7.67 19.09
CA PRO A 101 -11.75 -6.77 19.63
C PRO A 101 -10.46 -6.88 18.81
N LEU A 102 -10.03 -5.76 18.24
CA LEU A 102 -8.80 -5.69 17.47
C LEU A 102 -7.58 -5.80 18.39
N ARG A 103 -6.64 -6.68 18.09
CA ARG A 103 -5.39 -6.79 18.88
C ARG A 103 -4.39 -5.68 18.58
N ALA A 104 -4.46 -5.13 17.37
CA ALA A 104 -3.61 -4.04 16.93
C ALA A 104 -4.43 -3.07 16.07
N LYS A 105 -3.99 -1.81 16.03
CA LYS A 105 -4.61 -0.81 15.16
C LYS A 105 -4.45 -1.25 13.70
N PRO A 106 -5.53 -1.32 12.90
CA PRO A 106 -5.46 -1.78 11.53
C PRO A 106 -4.72 -0.79 10.65
N SER A 107 -4.15 -1.29 9.56
CA SER A 107 -3.44 -0.46 8.61
C SER A 107 -4.37 0.60 7.97
N PRO A 108 -3.85 1.76 7.52
CA PRO A 108 -4.69 2.82 6.94
C PRO A 108 -5.53 2.39 5.71
N GLY A 109 -5.14 1.31 5.05
CA GLY A 109 -5.85 0.75 3.89
C GLY A 109 -6.89 -0.31 4.23
N THR A 110 -6.96 -0.74 5.49
CA THR A 110 -7.89 -1.80 5.91
C THR A 110 -9.33 -1.29 5.85
N ARG A 111 -10.19 -2.02 5.14
CA ARG A 111 -11.65 -1.77 5.09
C ARG A 111 -12.38 -2.99 5.64
N ALA A 112 -13.34 -2.73 6.54
CA ALA A 112 -14.29 -3.75 6.96
C ALA A 112 -15.39 -3.85 5.89
N MET A 113 -15.73 -5.07 5.48
CA MET A 113 -16.85 -5.33 4.59
C MET A 113 -17.80 -6.29 5.28
N LEU A 114 -19.06 -5.89 5.39
CA LEU A 114 -20.14 -6.76 5.84
C LEU A 114 -20.79 -7.36 4.59
N TRP A 115 -20.75 -8.67 4.48
CA TRP A 115 -21.48 -9.40 3.45
C TRP A 115 -22.85 -9.73 4.03
N VAL A 116 -23.91 -9.29 3.35
CA VAL A 116 -25.32 -9.54 3.70
C VAL A 116 -25.90 -10.55 2.73
#